data_AF-A0A9P5P3L7-F1
#
_entry.id   AF-A0A9P5P3L7-F1
#
_cell.length_a   1.000
_cell.length_b   1.000
_cell.length_c   1.000
_cell.angle_alpha   90.00
_cell.angle_beta   90.00
_cell.angle_gamma   90.00
#
_symmetry.space_group_name_H-M   'P 1'
#
loop_
_entity.id
_entity.type
_entity.pdbx_description
1 polymer ?
#
loop_
_entity_poly.entity_id
_entity_poly.type
_entity_poly.pdbx_seq_one_letter_code
_entity_poly.pdbx_strand_id
1 'polypeptide(L)'
;DAMHRVHCDRSGLTTYNLVHCGEKWWIVGLPANDEDSCASIEVYGKELWTDHNVKRGYKWYGLLLVEGDLLILPPGTLHIVFTPTKSICTGGYTFNASTMAKTVYSIYHNFVGSSWLTNTLVGNEFSALLRIVLFWESRLVNPEHGYFEMLEDDASSLPHIPNLMRMDDPINLLSLLNFADLAWDLTPERYWGRKRKFPGYYQAAKVAANAIRKWLYSNFVLLECNESEDAMEQDDNKLPLMSEAYLLHHAHLLV
;
A
#
# COMPACT_ATOMS: atom_id res chain seq x y z
N ASP A 1 2.31 -7.41 -32.85
CA ASP A 1 2.59 -6.66 -31.60
C ASP A 1 1.68 -7.16 -30.49
N ALA A 2 2.17 -7.14 -29.25
CA ALA A 2 1.41 -7.57 -28.07
C ALA A 2 1.00 -6.34 -27.24
N MET A 3 -0.24 -6.32 -26.76
CA MET A 3 -0.80 -5.22 -25.97
C MET A 3 -1.55 -5.75 -24.75
N HIS A 4 -1.29 -5.14 -23.60
CA HIS A 4 -2.09 -5.30 -22.38
C HIS A 4 -2.92 -4.04 -22.18
N ARG A 5 -4.23 -4.18 -22.03
CA ARG A 5 -5.17 -3.07 -21.79
C ARG A 5 -4.90 -2.42 -20.43
N VAL A 6 -5.56 -1.28 -20.16
CA VAL A 6 -5.46 -0.58 -18.87
C VAL A 6 -5.78 -1.55 -17.72
N HIS A 7 -4.86 -1.66 -16.77
CA HIS A 7 -5.04 -2.38 -15.51
C HIS A 7 -4.03 -1.87 -14.48
N CYS A 8 -4.24 -2.19 -13.21
CA CYS A 8 -3.14 -2.32 -12.26
C CYS A 8 -2.72 -3.78 -12.21
N ASP A 9 -1.45 -4.02 -11.87
CA ASP A 9 -0.95 -5.36 -11.63
C ASP A 9 -1.55 -5.97 -10.36
N ARG A 10 -0.94 -7.08 -9.92
CA ARG A 10 -1.33 -7.85 -8.73
C ARG A 10 -1.56 -6.94 -7.52
N SER A 11 -2.78 -7.01 -6.97
CA SER A 11 -3.29 -6.11 -5.94
C SER A 11 -2.32 -5.92 -4.78
N GLY A 12 -1.98 -4.67 -4.50
CA GLY A 12 -1.15 -4.32 -3.35
C GLY A 12 0.35 -4.54 -3.50
N LEU A 13 0.85 -4.95 -4.66
CA LEU A 13 2.29 -5.17 -4.87
C LEU A 13 2.92 -4.09 -5.76
N THR A 14 4.16 -3.74 -5.45
CA THR A 14 5.05 -2.99 -6.34
C THR A 14 5.42 -3.89 -7.53
N THR A 15 5.33 -3.36 -8.74
CA THR A 15 5.80 -4.07 -9.95
C THR A 15 7.20 -3.59 -10.31
N TYR A 16 8.06 -4.51 -10.72
CA TYR A 16 9.27 -4.15 -11.46
C TYR A 16 9.35 -4.88 -12.81
N ASN A 17 10.00 -4.24 -13.79
CA ASN A 17 10.25 -4.80 -15.11
C ASN A 17 11.63 -4.37 -15.62
N LEU A 18 12.52 -5.32 -15.81
CA LEU A 18 13.83 -5.16 -16.43
C LEU A 18 13.78 -5.66 -17.87
N VAL A 19 14.17 -4.82 -18.83
CA VAL A 19 14.23 -5.19 -20.25
C VAL A 19 15.60 -5.76 -20.58
N HIS A 20 15.64 -7.03 -21.01
CA HIS A 20 16.88 -7.72 -21.41
C HIS A 20 17.20 -7.56 -22.89
N CYS A 21 16.18 -7.44 -23.74
CA CYS A 21 16.34 -7.11 -25.15
C CYS A 21 15.02 -6.63 -25.75
N GLY A 22 15.10 -5.94 -26.89
CA GLY A 22 13.94 -5.34 -27.55
C GLY A 22 13.40 -4.13 -26.79
N GLU A 23 12.11 -3.85 -26.95
CA GLU A 23 11.49 -2.65 -26.40
C GLU A 23 10.16 -2.93 -25.70
N LYS A 24 9.83 -2.11 -24.70
CA LYS A 24 8.54 -2.08 -24.00
C LYS A 24 8.05 -0.66 -23.87
N TRP A 25 6.87 -0.36 -24.39
CA TRP A 25 6.23 0.93 -24.20
C TRP A 25 5.19 0.84 -23.09
N TRP A 26 5.48 1.46 -21.95
CA TRP A 26 4.58 1.58 -20.82
C TRP A 26 3.88 2.93 -20.85
N ILE A 27 2.56 2.95 -20.70
CA ILE A 27 1.78 4.18 -20.56
C ILE A 27 1.20 4.16 -19.15
N VAL A 28 1.75 4.99 -18.27
CA VAL A 28 1.48 4.98 -16.83
C VAL A 28 0.51 6.10 -16.48
N GLY A 29 -0.56 5.77 -15.77
CA GLY A 29 -1.54 6.71 -15.25
C GLY A 29 -1.21 7.07 -13.81
N LEU A 30 -0.87 8.33 -13.57
CA LEU A 30 -0.72 8.90 -12.22
C LEU A 30 -1.92 9.79 -11.93
N PRO A 31 -2.51 9.74 -10.73
CA PRO A 31 -3.61 10.64 -10.42
C PRO A 31 -3.19 12.11 -10.57
N ALA A 32 -4.12 12.99 -10.94
CA ALA A 32 -3.82 14.38 -11.29
C ALA A 32 -3.49 15.28 -10.09
N ASN A 33 -3.95 14.89 -8.88
CA ASN A 33 -3.76 15.59 -7.61
C ASN A 33 -2.90 14.73 -6.66
N ASP A 34 -2.02 15.35 -5.88
CA ASP A 34 -0.77 14.68 -5.46
C ASP A 34 -0.75 13.93 -4.11
N GLU A 35 -1.75 14.04 -3.21
CA GLU A 35 -1.56 13.44 -1.86
C GLU A 35 -2.58 12.35 -1.46
N ASP A 36 -3.90 12.56 -1.62
CA ASP A 36 -4.92 11.55 -1.25
C ASP A 36 -5.59 10.83 -2.41
N SER A 37 -5.12 11.10 -3.63
CA SER A 37 -5.74 10.58 -4.85
C SER A 37 -5.62 9.06 -5.00
N CYS A 38 -4.61 8.45 -4.38
CA CYS A 38 -4.45 7.00 -4.32
C CYS A 38 -5.52 6.32 -3.44
N ALA A 39 -6.10 7.04 -2.47
CA ALA A 39 -7.22 6.57 -1.65
C ALA A 39 -8.59 6.87 -2.28
N SER A 40 -8.64 7.79 -3.25
CA SER A 40 -9.89 8.30 -3.80
C SER A 40 -10.65 7.25 -4.61
N ILE A 41 -11.83 6.85 -4.12
CA ILE A 41 -12.77 6.01 -4.88
C ILE A 41 -13.21 6.72 -6.17
N GLU A 42 -13.27 8.04 -6.21
CA GLU A 42 -13.68 8.73 -7.43
C GLU A 42 -12.69 8.53 -8.58
N VAL A 43 -11.41 8.33 -8.23
CA VAL A 43 -10.31 8.10 -9.16
C VAL A 43 -10.26 6.63 -9.62
N TYR A 44 -10.74 5.67 -8.81
CA TYR A 44 -10.65 4.23 -9.13
C TYR A 44 -12.00 3.51 -9.39
N GLY A 45 -13.11 4.05 -8.90
CA GLY A 45 -14.41 3.37 -8.77
C GLY A 45 -15.45 3.72 -9.83
N LYS A 46 -15.20 4.68 -10.72
CA LYS A 46 -16.11 5.00 -11.84
C LYS A 46 -15.57 4.38 -13.12
N GLU A 47 -16.21 3.28 -13.55
CA GLU A 47 -16.03 2.53 -14.79
C GLU A 47 -14.78 2.91 -15.63
N LEU A 48 -13.65 2.24 -15.38
CA LEU A 48 -12.55 2.14 -16.36
C LEU A 48 -12.96 1.30 -17.60
N TRP A 49 -14.26 1.02 -17.75
CA TRP A 49 -14.87 -0.01 -18.58
C TRP A 49 -14.81 0.27 -20.09
N THR A 50 -14.47 1.49 -20.48
CA THR A 50 -14.32 1.85 -21.89
C THR A 50 -13.05 2.66 -22.08
N ASP A 51 -12.39 2.47 -23.23
CA ASP A 51 -11.20 3.22 -23.69
C ASP A 51 -11.39 4.76 -23.64
N HIS A 52 -12.59 5.23 -23.29
CA HIS A 52 -13.00 6.63 -23.18
C HIS A 52 -12.87 7.24 -21.77
N ASN A 53 -12.79 6.46 -20.69
CA ASN A 53 -12.74 6.99 -19.30
C ASN A 53 -11.32 7.17 -18.75
N VAL A 54 -10.29 6.79 -19.52
CA VAL A 54 -8.86 6.97 -19.24
C VAL A 54 -8.50 8.44 -18.89
N LYS A 55 -9.27 9.42 -19.39
CA LYS A 55 -8.99 10.85 -19.20
C LYS A 55 -9.42 11.44 -17.85
N ARG A 56 -10.22 10.77 -17.03
CA ARG A 56 -10.75 11.36 -15.78
C ARG A 56 -9.83 11.08 -14.61
N GLY A 57 -9.26 12.14 -14.03
CA GLY A 57 -8.52 12.05 -12.77
C GLY A 57 -7.07 11.57 -12.88
N TYR A 58 -6.58 11.21 -14.07
CA TYR A 58 -5.19 10.77 -14.29
C TYR A 58 -4.45 11.61 -15.34
N LYS A 59 -3.18 11.87 -15.07
CA LYS A 59 -2.14 12.29 -16.03
C LYS A 59 -1.43 11.04 -16.54
N TRP A 60 -1.36 10.89 -17.86
CA TRP A 60 -0.75 9.73 -18.50
C TRP A 60 0.62 10.04 -19.08
N TYR A 61 1.59 9.18 -18.80
CA TYR A 61 2.97 9.33 -19.22
C TYR A 61 3.40 8.10 -20.01
N GLY A 62 3.88 8.31 -21.23
CA GLY A 62 4.47 7.27 -22.07
C GLY A 62 5.97 7.12 -21.78
N LEU A 63 6.39 5.90 -21.47
CA LEU A 63 7.77 5.51 -21.17
C LEU A 63 8.16 4.39 -22.14
N LEU A 64 9.02 4.70 -23.10
CA LEU A 64 9.64 3.68 -23.96
C LEU A 64 10.89 3.15 -23.26
N LEU A 65 10.83 1.91 -22.80
CA LEU A 65 11.94 1.20 -22.17
C LEU A 65 12.69 0.39 -23.22
N VAL A 66 14.01 0.50 -23.19
CA VAL A 66 14.95 -0.24 -24.04
C VAL A 66 15.81 -1.19 -23.20
N GLU A 67 16.65 -1.98 -23.86
CA GLU A 67 17.57 -2.91 -23.20
C GLU A 67 18.40 -2.23 -22.10
N GLY A 68 18.36 -2.82 -20.90
CA GLY A 68 19.03 -2.32 -19.70
C GLY A 68 18.14 -1.48 -18.78
N ASP A 69 16.99 -0.99 -19.26
CA ASP A 69 16.10 -0.17 -18.43
C ASP A 69 15.35 -1.02 -17.39
N LEU A 70 15.27 -0.47 -16.17
CA LEU A 70 14.46 -0.99 -15.07
C LEU A 70 13.34 -0.01 -14.74
N LEU A 71 12.10 -0.44 -14.92
CA LEU A 71 10.93 0.27 -14.43
C LEU A 71 10.50 -0.31 -13.08
N ILE A 72 10.19 0.56 -12.12
CA ILE A 72 9.58 0.20 -10.83
C ILE A 72 8.33 1.05 -10.65
N LEU A 73 7.17 0.42 -10.49
CA LEU A 73 5.89 1.08 -10.29
C LEU A 73 5.37 0.82 -8.87
N PRO A 74 4.93 1.86 -8.13
CA PRO A 74 4.28 1.70 -6.84
C PRO A 74 3.00 0.83 -6.93
N PRO A 75 2.56 0.25 -5.81
CA PRO A 75 1.30 -0.50 -5.77
C PRO A 75 0.11 0.31 -6.28
N GLY A 76 -0.80 -0.36 -7.00
CA GLY A 76 -2.04 0.25 -7.51
C GLY A 76 -1.87 1.14 -8.74
N THR A 77 -0.67 1.26 -9.30
CA THR A 77 -0.42 2.12 -10.47
C THR A 77 -1.10 1.55 -11.72
N LEU A 78 -2.02 2.33 -12.31
CA LEU A 78 -2.65 2.00 -13.59
C LEU A 78 -1.65 2.14 -14.74
N HIS A 79 -1.67 1.18 -15.66
CA HIS A 79 -0.82 1.23 -16.83
C HIS A 79 -1.36 0.44 -18.03
N ILE A 80 -0.81 0.75 -19.20
CA ILE A 80 -0.96 0.03 -20.47
C ILE A 80 0.44 -0.39 -20.90
N VAL A 81 0.58 -1.59 -21.47
CA VAL A 81 1.88 -2.05 -21.99
C VAL A 81 1.74 -2.45 -23.45
N PHE A 82 2.56 -1.86 -24.31
CA PHE A 82 2.71 -2.22 -25.71
C PHE A 82 4.12 -2.76 -25.98
N THR A 83 4.21 -3.79 -26.81
CA THR A 83 5.48 -4.42 -27.19
C THR A 83 5.73 -4.21 -28.69
N PRO A 84 6.42 -3.11 -29.07
CA PRO A 84 6.62 -2.74 -30.48
C PRO A 84 7.60 -3.67 -31.21
N THR A 85 8.54 -4.26 -30.48
CA THR A 85 9.53 -5.19 -31.00
C THR A 85 9.57 -6.46 -30.15
N LYS A 86 10.05 -7.57 -30.72
CA LYS A 86 10.25 -8.81 -29.94
C LYS A 86 11.17 -8.51 -28.76
N SER A 87 10.68 -8.73 -27.54
CA SER A 87 11.41 -8.40 -26.33
C SER A 87 11.41 -9.54 -25.32
N ILE A 88 12.46 -9.56 -24.50
CA ILE A 88 12.60 -10.43 -23.34
C ILE A 88 12.74 -9.51 -22.13
N CYS A 89 11.94 -9.76 -21.09
CA CYS A 89 11.97 -8.99 -19.85
C CYS A 89 11.93 -9.94 -18.65
N THR A 90 12.55 -9.53 -17.54
CA THR A 90 12.30 -10.13 -16.23
C THR A 90 11.48 -9.14 -15.42
N GLY A 91 10.37 -9.60 -14.87
CA GLY A 91 9.57 -8.79 -13.95
C GLY A 91 9.19 -9.57 -12.71
N GLY A 92 8.68 -8.85 -11.73
CA GLY A 92 8.21 -9.44 -10.49
C GLY A 92 7.47 -8.44 -9.62
N TYR A 93 7.10 -8.92 -8.44
CA TYR A 93 6.26 -8.20 -7.50
C TYR A 93 6.88 -8.23 -6.10
N THR A 94 6.82 -7.12 -5.37
CA THR A 94 7.32 -7.05 -3.99
C THR A 94 6.43 -6.17 -3.11
N PHE A 95 6.47 -6.42 -1.79
CA PHE A 95 6.05 -5.44 -0.80
C PHE A 95 7.21 -4.50 -0.49
N ASN A 96 6.89 -3.27 -0.11
CA ASN A 96 7.85 -2.31 0.41
C ASN A 96 7.23 -1.59 1.60
N ALA A 97 7.98 -1.47 2.71
CA ALA A 97 7.55 -0.78 3.91
C ALA A 97 7.21 0.70 3.63
N SER A 98 7.97 1.38 2.77
CA SER A 98 7.77 2.80 2.46
C SER A 98 6.58 3.09 1.55
N THR A 99 5.94 2.06 0.99
CA THR A 99 4.73 2.22 0.14
C THR A 99 3.55 1.40 0.65
N MET A 100 3.58 1.01 1.93
CA MET A 100 2.57 0.12 2.51
C MET A 100 1.17 0.72 2.51
N ALA A 101 1.03 2.04 2.66
CA ALA A 101 -0.25 2.72 2.52
C ALA A 101 -0.83 2.52 1.11
N LYS A 102 0.00 2.66 0.06
CA LYS A 102 -0.41 2.41 -1.34
C LYS A 102 -0.77 0.94 -1.56
N THR A 103 -0.04 0.01 -0.93
CA THR A 103 -0.40 -1.41 -0.94
C THR A 103 -1.82 -1.64 -0.42
N VAL A 104 -2.13 -1.06 0.74
CA VAL A 104 -3.43 -1.22 1.41
C VAL A 104 -4.56 -0.57 0.59
N TYR A 105 -4.38 0.66 0.10
CA TYR A 105 -5.35 1.31 -0.76
C TYR A 105 -5.59 0.53 -2.06
N SER A 106 -4.53 0.02 -2.69
CA SER A 106 -4.65 -0.82 -3.88
C SER A 106 -5.47 -2.09 -3.61
N ILE A 107 -5.35 -2.68 -2.42
CA ILE A 107 -6.17 -3.83 -2.01
C ILE A 107 -7.64 -3.42 -1.87
N TYR A 108 -7.94 -2.27 -1.26
CA TYR A 108 -9.32 -1.80 -1.09
C TYR A 108 -9.98 -1.53 -2.45
N HIS A 109 -9.28 -0.81 -3.34
CA HIS A 109 -9.79 -0.55 -4.69
C HIS A 109 -10.00 -1.84 -5.49
N ASN A 110 -9.09 -2.80 -5.38
CA ASN A 110 -9.26 -4.10 -6.03
C ASN A 110 -10.34 -4.95 -5.39
N PHE A 111 -10.60 -4.84 -4.09
CA PHE A 111 -11.69 -5.55 -3.44
C PHE A 111 -13.04 -5.14 -4.05
N VAL A 112 -13.25 -3.83 -4.28
CA VAL A 112 -14.45 -3.31 -4.93
C VAL A 112 -14.43 -3.53 -6.45
N GLY A 113 -13.27 -3.36 -7.09
CA GLY A 113 -13.11 -3.28 -8.55
C GLY A 113 -12.42 -4.46 -9.24
N SER A 114 -12.32 -5.60 -8.57
CA SER A 114 -11.54 -6.77 -9.03
C SER A 114 -11.81 -7.23 -10.46
N SER A 115 -13.05 -7.07 -10.95
CA SER A 115 -13.46 -7.54 -12.28
C SER A 115 -13.03 -6.62 -13.43
N TRP A 116 -12.55 -5.41 -13.15
CA TRP A 116 -12.11 -4.45 -14.17
C TRP A 116 -10.76 -3.78 -13.88
N LEU A 117 -10.28 -3.79 -12.63
CA LEU A 117 -9.09 -3.04 -12.23
C LEU A 117 -7.79 -3.85 -12.38
N THR A 118 -7.82 -5.15 -12.05
CA THR A 118 -6.64 -6.02 -12.09
C THR A 118 -6.81 -7.18 -13.06
N ASN A 119 -5.68 -7.66 -13.58
CA ASN A 119 -5.59 -8.83 -14.45
C ASN A 119 -5.30 -10.14 -13.68
N THR A 120 -5.07 -10.06 -12.36
CA THR A 120 -4.67 -11.22 -11.54
C THR A 120 -5.49 -11.29 -10.27
N LEU A 121 -5.79 -12.52 -9.83
CA LEU A 121 -6.49 -12.73 -8.56
C LEU A 121 -5.53 -12.56 -7.37
N VAL A 122 -6.09 -12.07 -6.27
CA VAL A 122 -5.44 -12.07 -4.95
C VAL A 122 -5.21 -13.53 -4.52
N GLY A 123 -3.97 -13.85 -4.18
CA GLY A 123 -3.52 -15.14 -3.69
C GLY A 123 -3.01 -15.03 -2.24
N ASN A 124 -1.76 -15.44 -2.01
CA ASN A 124 -1.16 -15.50 -0.67
C ASN A 124 -0.73 -14.13 -0.11
N GLU A 125 -1.02 -13.03 -0.80
CA GLU A 125 -0.59 -11.67 -0.42
C GLU A 125 -1.08 -11.27 0.97
N PHE A 126 -2.34 -11.59 1.30
CA PHE A 126 -2.92 -11.25 2.60
C PHE A 126 -2.19 -11.98 3.74
N SER A 127 -1.85 -13.25 3.54
CA SER A 127 -1.06 -14.01 4.51
C SER A 127 0.33 -13.40 4.72
N ALA A 128 0.97 -12.93 3.64
CA ALA A 128 2.26 -12.25 3.73
C ALA A 128 2.16 -10.91 4.48
N LEU A 129 1.15 -10.09 4.20
CA LEU A 129 0.92 -8.82 4.90
C LEU A 129 0.65 -9.02 6.40
N LEU A 130 -0.16 -10.01 6.76
CA LEU A 130 -0.43 -10.34 8.16
C LEU A 130 0.83 -10.86 8.87
N ARG A 131 1.72 -11.56 8.17
CA ARG A 131 3.03 -11.96 8.69
C ARG A 131 3.98 -10.77 8.85
N ILE A 132 3.89 -9.75 7.99
CA ILE A 132 4.63 -8.49 8.17
C ILE A 132 4.17 -7.80 9.45
N VAL A 133 2.87 -7.79 9.77
CA VAL A 133 2.36 -7.25 11.04
C VAL A 133 2.95 -7.99 12.25
N LEU A 134 2.97 -9.33 12.20
CA LEU A 134 3.59 -10.14 13.27
C LEU A 134 5.09 -9.86 13.41
N PHE A 135 5.79 -9.70 12.28
CA PHE A 135 7.20 -9.34 12.26
C PHE A 135 7.43 -7.94 12.86
N TRP A 136 6.63 -6.95 12.47
CA TRP A 136 6.73 -5.59 12.99
C TRP A 136 6.40 -5.52 14.49
N GLU A 137 5.43 -6.29 14.97
CA GLU A 137 5.15 -6.35 16.41
C GLU A 137 6.37 -6.85 17.17
N SER A 138 6.99 -7.95 16.73
CA SER A 138 8.23 -8.43 17.31
C SER A 138 9.30 -7.34 17.30
N ARG A 139 9.54 -6.68 16.17
CA ARG A 139 10.65 -5.72 16.01
C ARG A 139 10.47 -4.39 16.72
N LEU A 140 9.24 -3.88 16.79
CA LEU A 140 8.93 -2.57 17.38
C LEU A 140 8.69 -2.69 18.88
N VAL A 141 7.94 -3.72 19.30
CA VAL A 141 7.43 -3.81 20.68
C VAL A 141 8.41 -4.53 21.61
N ASN A 142 9.20 -5.48 21.11
CA ASN A 142 10.16 -6.19 21.95
C ASN A 142 11.39 -5.29 22.25
N PRO A 143 11.62 -4.89 23.52
CA PRO A 143 12.76 -4.04 23.87
C PRO A 143 14.11 -4.70 23.56
N GLU A 144 14.20 -6.03 23.53
CA GLU A 144 15.44 -6.75 23.19
C GLU A 144 15.91 -6.52 21.74
N HIS A 145 15.02 -6.01 20.87
CA HIS A 145 15.37 -5.68 19.50
C HIS A 145 15.85 -4.25 19.29
N GLY A 146 15.87 -3.43 20.35
CA GLY A 146 16.54 -2.13 20.34
C GLY A 146 16.05 -1.17 19.26
N TYR A 147 14.74 -1.01 19.11
CA TYR A 147 14.17 -0.17 18.04
C TYR A 147 14.56 1.31 18.18
N PHE A 148 14.65 1.84 19.40
CA PHE A 148 15.03 3.24 19.61
C PHE A 148 16.50 3.49 19.29
N GLU A 149 17.37 2.55 19.68
CA GLU A 149 18.79 2.56 19.32
C GLU A 149 18.97 2.55 17.80
N MET A 150 18.15 1.76 17.10
CA MET A 150 18.14 1.73 15.63
C MET A 150 17.72 3.07 15.02
N LEU A 151 16.79 3.81 15.64
CA LEU A 151 16.41 5.15 15.18
C LEU A 151 17.53 6.18 15.36
N GLU A 152 18.37 6.02 16.39
CA GLU A 152 19.48 6.93 16.69
C GLU A 152 20.69 6.72 15.77
N ASP A 153 21.04 5.46 15.46
CA ASP A 153 22.29 5.11 14.77
C ASP A 153 22.31 5.40 13.26
N ASP A 154 21.17 5.24 12.56
CA ASP A 154 21.01 5.66 11.15
C ASP A 154 19.52 5.72 10.75
N ALA A 155 18.86 6.81 11.13
CA ALA A 155 17.49 7.13 10.70
C ALA A 155 17.34 7.23 9.16
N SER A 156 18.38 7.04 8.35
CA SER A 156 18.25 7.06 6.89
C SER A 156 17.95 5.68 6.28
N SER A 157 18.17 4.56 6.96
CA SER A 157 18.06 3.24 6.31
C SER A 157 17.62 2.07 7.18
N LEU A 158 16.58 2.21 8.00
CA LEU A 158 15.94 1.03 8.63
C LEU A 158 15.33 0.11 7.56
N PRO A 159 15.96 -1.04 7.23
CA PRO A 159 15.48 -1.87 6.16
C PRO A 159 14.34 -2.75 6.72
N HIS A 160 13.20 -2.74 6.03
CA HIS A 160 12.04 -3.63 6.27
C HIS A 160 11.19 -3.36 7.51
N ILE A 161 11.52 -2.36 8.33
CA ILE A 161 10.67 -1.86 9.42
C ILE A 161 10.34 -0.38 9.21
N PRO A 162 9.20 0.13 9.71
CA PRO A 162 8.88 1.55 9.61
C PRO A 162 9.89 2.38 10.38
N ASN A 163 10.27 3.53 9.84
CA ASN A 163 11.04 4.53 10.54
C ASN A 163 10.13 5.69 10.96
N LEU A 164 9.69 5.66 12.22
CA LEU A 164 8.72 6.62 12.75
C LEU A 164 9.25 8.05 12.89
N MET A 165 10.53 8.31 12.57
CA MET A 165 11.06 9.67 12.43
C MET A 165 10.78 10.30 11.06
N ARG A 166 10.27 9.53 10.09
CA ARG A 166 9.86 10.00 8.76
C ARG A 166 8.36 10.20 8.71
N MET A 167 7.91 11.31 8.11
CA MET A 167 6.49 11.66 8.08
C MET A 167 5.58 10.59 7.44
N ASP A 168 6.05 9.92 6.39
CA ASP A 168 5.22 8.95 5.64
C ASP A 168 5.12 7.57 6.33
N ASP A 169 6.10 7.21 7.15
CA ASP A 169 6.22 5.86 7.71
C ASP A 169 5.18 5.54 8.79
N PRO A 170 4.76 6.49 9.67
CA PRO A 170 3.58 6.32 10.50
C PRO A 170 2.32 6.03 9.69
N ILE A 171 2.12 6.69 8.53
CA ILE A 171 0.95 6.46 7.66
C ILE A 171 1.02 5.05 7.06
N ASN A 172 2.19 4.63 6.59
CA ASN A 172 2.44 3.27 6.09
C ASN A 172 2.19 2.21 7.17
N LEU A 173 2.67 2.45 8.40
CA LEU A 173 2.44 1.59 9.55
C LEU A 173 0.94 1.47 9.85
N LEU A 174 0.29 2.59 10.14
CA LEU A 174 -1.12 2.63 10.52
C LEU A 174 -2.03 2.02 9.44
N SER A 175 -1.71 2.25 8.17
CA SER A 175 -2.44 1.61 7.06
C SER A 175 -2.39 0.09 7.13
N LEU A 176 -1.23 -0.51 7.41
CA LEU A 176 -1.11 -1.96 7.54
C LEU A 176 -1.82 -2.49 8.79
N LEU A 177 -1.76 -1.76 9.90
CA LEU A 177 -2.48 -2.14 11.11
C LEU A 177 -4.00 -2.13 10.88
N ASN A 178 -4.50 -1.12 10.15
CA ASN A 178 -5.91 -1.03 9.76
C ASN A 178 -6.30 -2.15 8.81
N PHE A 179 -5.44 -2.48 7.84
CA PHE A 179 -5.63 -3.67 7.01
C PHE A 179 -5.73 -4.94 7.87
N ALA A 180 -4.89 -5.13 8.89
CA ALA A 180 -4.96 -6.31 9.76
C ALA A 180 -6.32 -6.46 10.46
N ASP A 181 -6.96 -5.35 10.84
CA ASP A 181 -8.29 -5.34 11.43
C ASP A 181 -9.40 -5.72 10.43
N LEU A 182 -9.24 -5.31 9.17
CA LEU A 182 -10.21 -5.49 8.08
C LEU A 182 -9.94 -6.71 7.19
N ALA A 183 -8.78 -7.35 7.32
CA ALA A 183 -8.27 -8.32 6.33
C ALA A 183 -9.25 -9.49 6.09
N TRP A 184 -9.98 -9.90 7.13
CA TRP A 184 -10.99 -10.94 6.99
C TRP A 184 -12.27 -10.48 6.29
N ASP A 185 -12.67 -9.23 6.47
CA ASP A 185 -13.76 -8.62 5.71
C ASP A 185 -13.35 -8.44 4.24
N LEU A 186 -12.08 -8.16 3.98
CA LEU A 186 -11.53 -8.00 2.63
C LEU A 186 -11.24 -9.30 1.89
N THR A 187 -11.40 -10.45 2.54
CA THR A 187 -11.07 -11.76 1.95
C THR A 187 -12.21 -12.21 1.02
N PRO A 188 -12.03 -12.27 -0.32
CA PRO A 188 -13.11 -12.61 -1.26
C PRO A 188 -13.74 -13.98 -0.99
N GLU A 189 -12.93 -14.94 -0.53
CA GLU A 189 -13.34 -16.30 -0.19
C GLU A 189 -14.47 -16.36 0.84
N ARG A 190 -14.60 -15.33 1.69
CA ARG A 190 -15.66 -15.23 2.68
C ARG A 190 -17.05 -15.12 2.05
N TYR A 191 -17.13 -14.53 0.86
CA TYR A 191 -18.39 -14.25 0.17
C TYR A 191 -18.81 -15.36 -0.80
N TRP A 192 -17.94 -16.32 -1.10
CA TRP A 192 -18.21 -17.42 -2.04
C TRP A 192 -19.05 -18.58 -1.46
N GLY A 193 -19.85 -18.33 -0.41
CA GLY A 193 -20.82 -19.29 0.12
C GLY A 193 -20.26 -20.57 0.75
N ARG A 194 -18.93 -20.73 0.84
CA ARG A 194 -18.28 -21.87 1.52
C ARG A 194 -18.05 -21.51 2.98
N LYS A 195 -18.50 -22.36 3.91
CA LYS A 195 -18.17 -22.24 5.35
C LYS A 195 -16.66 -22.47 5.55
N ARG A 196 -15.86 -21.42 5.41
CA ARG A 196 -14.43 -21.42 5.75
C ARG A 196 -14.26 -20.92 7.17
N LYS A 197 -13.42 -21.63 7.94
CA LYS A 197 -13.03 -21.18 9.27
C LYS A 197 -12.06 -20.01 9.14
N PHE A 198 -12.24 -19.00 9.99
CA PHE A 198 -11.31 -17.89 10.18
C PHE A 198 -9.93 -18.44 10.55
N PRO A 199 -8.91 -18.32 9.69
CA PRO A 199 -7.59 -18.86 10.00
C PRO A 199 -6.97 -18.15 11.21
N GLY A 200 -6.29 -18.90 12.09
CA GLY A 200 -5.76 -18.35 13.35
C GLY A 200 -4.76 -17.19 13.18
N TYR A 201 -4.08 -17.12 12.03
CA TYR A 201 -3.12 -16.03 11.76
C TYR A 201 -3.79 -14.66 11.57
N TYR A 202 -5.06 -14.58 11.14
CA TYR A 202 -5.79 -13.31 11.13
C TYR A 202 -6.00 -12.79 12.55
N GLN A 203 -6.34 -13.68 13.49
CA GLN A 203 -6.55 -13.30 14.90
C GLN A 203 -5.23 -12.87 15.53
N ALA A 204 -4.16 -13.62 15.26
CA ALA A 204 -2.83 -13.30 15.74
C ALA A 204 -2.37 -11.93 15.23
N ALA A 205 -2.53 -11.65 13.93
CA ALA A 205 -2.17 -10.36 13.36
C ALA A 205 -3.00 -9.20 13.92
N LYS A 206 -4.30 -9.41 14.19
CA LYS A 206 -5.14 -8.41 14.87
C LYS A 206 -4.70 -8.12 16.30
N VAL A 207 -4.30 -9.15 17.05
CA VAL A 207 -3.72 -8.98 18.40
C VAL A 207 -2.41 -8.20 18.31
N ALA A 208 -1.54 -8.57 17.39
CA ALA A 208 -0.26 -7.90 17.15
C ALA A 208 -0.44 -6.43 16.73
N ALA A 209 -1.38 -6.14 15.84
CA ALA A 209 -1.69 -4.76 15.43
C ALA A 209 -2.12 -3.90 16.63
N ASN A 210 -2.93 -4.44 17.53
CA ASN A 210 -3.32 -3.75 18.76
C ASN A 210 -2.16 -3.55 19.73
N ALA A 211 -1.23 -4.51 19.83
CA ALA A 211 -0.02 -4.37 20.62
C ALA A 211 0.87 -3.25 20.07
N ILE A 212 1.08 -3.19 18.75
CA ILE A 212 1.84 -2.12 18.09
C ILE A 212 1.19 -0.76 18.33
N ARG A 213 -0.14 -0.63 18.20
CA ARG A 213 -0.83 0.66 18.48
C ARG A 213 -0.62 1.14 19.91
N LYS A 214 -0.80 0.25 20.90
CA LYS A 214 -0.56 0.58 22.31
C LYS A 214 0.88 1.03 22.55
N TRP A 215 1.83 0.31 21.96
CA TRP A 215 3.24 0.67 22.03
C TRP A 215 3.51 2.03 21.37
N LEU A 216 2.98 2.26 20.17
CA LEU A 216 3.11 3.52 19.44
C LEU A 216 2.62 4.70 20.28
N TYR A 217 1.41 4.61 20.84
CA TYR A 217 0.82 5.69 21.64
C TYR A 217 1.51 5.90 23.00
N SER A 218 2.21 4.89 23.51
CA SER A 218 2.96 5.01 24.76
C SER A 218 4.36 5.63 24.57
N ASN A 219 4.85 5.67 23.33
CA ASN A 219 6.23 6.08 23.04
C ASN A 219 6.34 7.27 22.08
N PHE A 220 5.28 7.59 21.34
CA PHE A 220 5.24 8.68 20.39
C PHE A 220 4.04 9.58 20.67
N VAL A 221 4.26 10.89 20.49
CA VAL A 221 3.24 11.92 20.63
C VAL A 221 3.19 12.72 19.34
N LEU A 222 1.99 13.11 18.91
CA LEU A 222 1.82 13.96 17.76
C LEU A 222 1.87 15.43 18.22
N LEU A 223 2.81 16.19 17.66
CA LEU A 223 3.00 17.60 17.98
C LEU A 223 2.40 18.46 16.87
N GLU A 224 1.64 19.48 17.24
CA GLU A 224 1.21 20.52 16.29
C GLU A 224 2.25 21.64 16.25
N CYS A 225 2.74 21.94 15.06
CA CYS A 225 3.42 23.21 14.80
C CYS A 225 2.35 24.26 14.49
N ASN A 226 2.00 25.09 15.48
CA ASN A 226 1.27 26.32 15.21
C ASN A 226 2.26 27.36 14.61
N GLU A 227 1.91 27.96 13.48
CA GLU A 227 2.75 28.98 12.81
C GLU A 227 2.88 30.28 13.61
N SER A 228 2.11 30.42 14.68
CA SER A 228 2.16 31.54 15.62
C SER A 228 2.34 31.00 17.04
N GLU A 229 3.47 31.36 17.65
CA GLU A 229 3.90 31.10 19.03
C GLU A 229 4.76 29.83 19.23
N ASP A 230 5.93 30.02 19.85
CA ASP A 230 6.96 29.03 20.20
C ASP A 230 6.49 27.96 21.22
N ALA A 231 5.18 27.71 21.35
CA ALA A 231 4.60 26.75 22.26
C ALA A 231 4.09 25.53 21.48
N MET A 232 4.86 24.44 21.53
CA MET A 232 4.40 23.12 21.10
C MET A 232 3.40 22.59 22.14
N GLU A 233 2.12 22.55 21.81
CA GLU A 233 1.11 21.95 22.68
C GLU A 233 1.12 20.42 22.49
N GLN A 234 1.37 19.68 23.57
CA GLN A 234 1.36 18.23 23.57
C GLN A 234 -0.02 17.72 23.97
N ASP A 235 -0.69 17.01 23.07
CA ASP A 235 -1.94 16.29 23.35
C ASP A 235 -1.74 14.78 23.19
N ASP A 236 -1.62 14.09 24.33
CA ASP A 236 -1.38 12.64 24.40
C ASP A 236 -2.53 11.81 23.80
N ASN A 237 -3.74 12.38 23.65
CA ASN A 237 -4.89 11.67 23.08
C ASN A 237 -5.01 11.83 21.57
N LYS A 238 -4.29 12.79 20.98
CA LYS A 238 -4.45 13.17 19.58
C LYS A 238 -4.08 12.06 18.62
N LEU A 239 -2.93 11.44 18.82
CA LEU A 239 -2.46 10.33 17.98
C LEU A 239 -3.42 9.13 18.01
N PRO A 240 -3.89 8.65 19.18
CA PRO A 240 -4.97 7.67 19.26
C PRO A 240 -6.23 8.05 18.47
N LEU A 241 -6.74 9.28 18.68
CA LEU A 241 -7.97 9.76 18.02
C LEU A 241 -7.80 9.83 16.50
N MET A 242 -6.69 10.35 16.02
CA MET A 242 -6.39 10.43 14.58
C MET A 242 -6.22 9.05 13.96
N SER A 243 -5.57 8.12 14.66
CA SER A 243 -5.47 6.73 14.17
C SER A 243 -6.83 6.05 14.08
N GLU A 244 -7.73 6.29 15.04
CA GLU A 244 -9.09 5.74 15.00
C GLU A 244 -9.91 6.37 13.86
N ALA A 245 -9.84 7.69 13.71
CA ALA A 245 -10.46 8.40 12.59
C ALA A 245 -9.94 7.88 11.24
N TYR A 246 -8.64 7.56 11.14
CA TYR A 246 -8.04 7.00 9.94
C TYR A 246 -8.51 5.57 9.64
N LEU A 247 -8.68 4.73 10.67
CA LEU A 247 -9.32 3.42 10.51
C LEU A 247 -10.77 3.54 10.03
N LEU A 248 -11.54 4.46 10.61
CA LEU A 248 -12.92 4.72 10.19
C LEU A 248 -12.99 5.21 8.74
N HIS A 249 -12.05 6.07 8.34
CA HIS A 249 -11.91 6.50 6.95
C HIS A 249 -11.67 5.29 6.02
N HIS A 250 -10.70 4.42 6.34
CA HIS A 250 -10.45 3.19 5.56
C HIS A 250 -11.67 2.27 5.48
N ALA A 251 -12.39 2.11 6.59
CA ALA A 251 -13.62 1.31 6.61
C ALA A 251 -14.73 1.95 5.74
N HIS A 252 -14.84 3.28 5.75
CA HIS A 252 -15.80 4.00 4.90
C HIS A 252 -15.48 3.83 3.42
N LEU A 253 -14.21 3.71 3.04
CA LEU A 253 -13.83 3.47 1.64
C LEU A 253 -14.30 2.09 1.09
N LEU A 254 -14.79 1.20 1.95
CA LEU A 254 -15.30 -0.12 1.56
C LEU A 254 -16.82 -0.16 1.32
N VAL A 255 -17.54 0.92 1.59
CA VAL A 255 -19.02 1.01 1.52
C VAL A 255 -19.46 1.97 0.43
#